data_AF-A0AAR5PNV8-F1
#
_entry.id   AF-A0AAR5PNV8-F1
#
_cell.length_a   1.000
_cell.length_b   1.000
_cell.length_c   1.000
_cell.angle_alpha   90.00
_cell.angle_beta   90.00
_cell.angle_gamma   90.00
#
_symmetry.space_group_name_H-M   'P 1'
#
loop_
_entity.id
_entity.type
_entity.pdbx_description
1 polymer ?
#
loop_
_entity_poly.entity_id
_entity_poly.type
_entity_poly.pdbx_seq_one_letter_code
_entity_poly.pdbx_strand_id
1 'polypeptide(L)'
;MIAMDFSISRKTIFALITLAAISFYITYLFSSCIASNMSKGMPKWRHNPVVANEIPLIQYSTSVRVVSLLESNETDISPKYRLFREQGLHPVRQLPSALVIGVKKGGTRALLEFIRIHPDVRAAGSEVHFFDKNYHRGFQWYRSHMPPTLEGQLTIEKTPSYFITKEAPRRVQMMNPSTKLLVVVRDPVTRAISDYTQAASKKPEMKTFEEMVFINGTVGSIVDTSWGPVKLGLYYKYLTRWLKFFPLSQLLFISD
;
A
#
# COMPACT_ATOMS: atom_id res chain seq x y z
N MET A 1 19.66 62.62 24.50
CA MET A 1 18.70 61.99 25.44
C MET A 1 17.39 62.74 25.32
N ILE A 2 16.43 62.23 24.55
CA ILE A 2 15.08 62.82 24.44
C ILE A 2 14.10 61.65 24.62
N ALA A 3 13.57 61.53 25.83
CA ALA A 3 12.47 60.62 26.14
C ALA A 3 11.18 61.27 25.63
N MET A 4 10.50 60.64 24.67
CA MET A 4 9.14 61.02 24.30
C MET A 4 8.18 60.37 25.29
N ASP A 5 7.70 61.15 26.26
CA ASP A 5 6.60 60.76 27.14
C ASP A 5 5.29 60.75 26.34
N PHE A 6 4.77 59.55 26.06
CA PHE A 6 3.48 59.37 25.42
C PHE A 6 2.37 59.48 26.48
N SER A 7 1.79 60.67 26.63
CA SER A 7 0.60 60.86 27.48
C SER A 7 -0.63 60.27 26.79
N ILE A 8 -0.92 59.00 27.08
CA ILE A 8 -2.10 58.31 26.56
C ILE A 8 -3.33 58.78 27.36
N SER A 9 -4.28 59.42 26.69
CA SER A 9 -5.52 59.91 27.29
C SER A 9 -6.34 58.76 27.89
N ARG A 10 -6.99 58.97 29.06
CA ARG A 10 -7.90 57.97 29.64
C ARG A 10 -8.94 57.46 28.63
N LYS A 11 -9.40 58.34 27.72
CA LYS A 11 -10.36 57.97 26.66
C LYS A 11 -9.80 56.94 25.68
N THR A 12 -8.51 57.02 25.32
CA THR A 12 -7.89 56.04 24.42
C THR A 12 -7.62 54.71 25.12
N ILE A 13 -7.34 54.71 26.42
CA ILE A 13 -7.24 53.48 27.22
C ILE A 13 -8.60 52.76 27.27
N PHE A 14 -9.68 53.49 27.55
CA PHE A 14 -11.02 52.91 27.53
C PHE A 14 -11.40 52.36 26.14
N ALA A 15 -11.06 53.05 25.06
CA ALA A 15 -11.31 52.58 23.70
C ALA A 15 -10.53 51.30 23.34
N LEU A 16 -9.28 51.16 23.81
CA LEU A 16 -8.47 49.96 23.59
C LEU A 16 -9.02 48.76 24.39
N ILE A 17 -9.48 48.99 25.63
CA ILE A 17 -10.08 47.94 26.46
C ILE A 17 -11.40 47.46 25.85
N THR A 18 -12.24 48.36 25.34
CA THR A 18 -13.50 47.97 24.69
C THR A 18 -13.25 47.19 23.40
N LEU A 19 -12.27 47.60 22.58
CA LEU A 19 -11.85 46.86 21.37
C LEU A 19 -11.31 45.47 21.71
N ALA A 20 -10.49 45.34 22.76
CA ALA A 20 -9.98 44.05 23.22
C ALA A 20 -11.11 43.13 23.72
N ALA A 21 -12.07 43.67 24.47
CA ALA A 21 -13.23 42.92 24.95
C ALA A 21 -14.13 42.43 23.80
N ILE A 22 -14.36 43.27 22.78
CA ILE A 22 -15.12 42.90 21.57
C ILE A 22 -14.38 41.79 20.79
N SER A 23 -13.06 41.91 20.65
CA SER A 23 -12.23 40.89 20.00
C SER A 23 -12.32 39.54 20.74
N PHE A 24 -12.21 39.55 22.06
CA PHE A 24 -12.33 38.34 22.88
C PHE A 24 -13.73 37.72 22.84
N TYR A 25 -14.78 38.56 22.75
CA TYR A 25 -16.14 38.08 22.58
C TYR A 25 -16.36 37.40 21.22
N ILE A 26 -15.79 37.96 20.14
CA ILE A 26 -15.84 37.36 18.81
C ILE A 26 -15.08 36.02 18.73
N THR A 27 -13.89 35.93 19.34
CA THR A 27 -13.14 34.66 19.38
C THR A 27 -13.84 33.60 20.21
N TYR A 28 -14.51 33.99 21.30
CA TYR A 28 -15.34 33.10 22.11
C TYR A 28 -16.57 32.61 21.34
N LEU A 29 -17.29 33.49 20.63
CA LEU A 29 -18.42 33.11 19.78
C LEU A 29 -17.99 32.17 18.66
N PHE A 30 -16.86 32.45 18.00
CA PHE A 30 -16.33 31.60 16.93
C PHE A 30 -15.94 30.21 17.45
N SER A 31 -15.25 30.14 18.59
CA SER A 31 -14.85 28.89 19.23
C SER A 31 -16.04 28.07 19.74
N SER A 32 -17.05 28.75 20.31
CA SER A 32 -18.30 28.11 20.76
C SER A 32 -19.13 27.58 19.59
N CYS A 33 -19.12 28.28 18.44
CA CYS A 33 -19.79 27.84 17.22
C CYS A 33 -19.12 26.58 16.66
N ILE A 34 -17.78 26.51 16.61
CA ILE A 34 -17.02 25.33 16.20
C ILE A 34 -17.30 24.13 17.12
N ALA A 35 -17.28 24.33 18.44
CA ALA A 35 -17.58 23.27 19.41
C ALA A 35 -19.02 22.74 19.27
N SER A 36 -19.99 23.62 18.98
CA SER A 36 -21.38 23.22 18.75
C SER A 36 -21.60 22.46 17.44
N ASN A 37 -20.77 22.71 16.42
CA ASN A 37 -20.85 22.03 15.12
C ASN A 37 -20.18 20.65 15.16
N MET A 38 -19.13 20.48 15.97
CA MET A 38 -18.50 19.17 16.21
C MET A 38 -19.39 18.23 17.02
N SER A 39 -20.18 18.73 17.98
CA SER A 39 -21.07 17.86 18.79
C SER A 39 -22.29 17.34 18.03
N LYS A 40 -22.72 18.04 16.96
CA LYS A 40 -23.83 17.62 16.10
C LYS A 40 -23.42 16.62 15.00
N GLY A 41 -22.13 16.39 14.79
CA GLY A 41 -21.59 15.49 13.76
C GLY A 41 -21.10 14.12 14.27
N MET A 42 -21.15 13.86 15.59
CA MET A 42 -20.76 12.56 16.13
C MET A 42 -21.96 11.61 16.16
N PRO A 43 -21.89 10.42 15.52
CA PRO A 43 -22.93 9.41 15.69
C PRO A 43 -22.98 8.97 17.15
N LYS A 44 -24.13 9.14 17.80
CA LYS A 44 -24.40 8.59 19.14
C LYS A 44 -24.34 7.07 19.03
N TRP A 45 -23.32 6.46 19.61
CA TRP A 45 -23.30 5.03 19.89
C TRP A 45 -24.41 4.73 20.90
N ARG A 46 -25.55 4.25 20.41
CA ARG A 46 -26.54 3.60 21.26
C ARG A 46 -25.98 2.24 21.64
N HIS A 47 -25.78 2.00 22.93
CA HIS A 47 -25.73 0.65 23.45
C HIS A 47 -27.14 0.07 23.32
N ASN A 48 -27.40 -0.70 22.26
CA ASN A 48 -28.53 -1.61 22.28
C ASN A 48 -28.18 -2.73 23.27
N PRO A 49 -29.07 -3.06 24.23
CA PRO A 49 -28.90 -4.29 24.99
C PRO A 49 -28.88 -5.45 24.00
N VAL A 50 -27.85 -6.30 24.11
CA VAL A 50 -27.67 -7.49 23.29
C VAL A 50 -28.85 -8.43 23.60
N VAL A 51 -29.83 -8.44 22.70
CA VAL A 51 -30.79 -9.54 22.62
C VAL A 51 -29.97 -10.75 22.17
N ALA A 52 -29.85 -11.73 23.06
CA ALA A 52 -29.29 -13.04 22.77
C ALA A 52 -30.19 -13.76 21.76
N ASN A 53 -30.05 -13.40 20.49
CA ASN A 53 -30.50 -14.26 19.40
C ASN A 53 -29.36 -15.24 19.14
N GLU A 54 -29.64 -16.52 19.37
CA GLU A 54 -28.78 -17.63 18.99
C GLU A 54 -28.43 -17.51 17.50
N ILE A 55 -27.21 -17.06 17.22
CA ILE A 55 -26.66 -17.04 15.86
C ILE A 55 -26.41 -18.50 15.50
N PRO A 56 -26.96 -19.04 14.40
CA PRO A 56 -26.63 -20.38 13.97
C PRO A 56 -25.13 -20.42 13.72
N LEU A 57 -24.42 -21.32 14.42
CA LEU A 57 -23.03 -21.64 14.12
C LEU A 57 -22.98 -22.21 12.70
N ILE A 58 -22.82 -21.34 11.71
CA ILE A 58 -22.39 -21.76 10.38
C ILE A 58 -20.96 -22.23 10.54
N GLN A 59 -20.82 -23.54 10.73
CA GLN A 59 -19.54 -24.23 10.71
C GLN A 59 -19.00 -24.09 9.30
N TYR A 60 -18.13 -23.11 9.08
CA TYR A 60 -17.35 -22.99 7.86
C TYR A 60 -16.41 -24.20 7.81
N SER A 61 -16.87 -25.26 7.15
CA SER A 61 -16.00 -26.35 6.73
C SER A 61 -15.17 -25.87 5.55
N THR A 62 -14.10 -25.12 5.82
CA THR A 62 -12.98 -25.06 4.89
C THR A 62 -12.31 -26.42 4.90
N SER A 63 -12.87 -27.37 4.14
CA SER A 63 -12.14 -28.57 3.76
C SER A 63 -11.07 -28.17 2.75
N VAL A 64 -9.97 -27.62 3.26
CA VAL A 64 -8.72 -27.63 2.52
C VAL A 64 -8.34 -29.10 2.41
N ARG A 65 -8.53 -29.68 1.23
CA ARG A 65 -8.07 -31.04 0.95
C ARG A 65 -6.54 -31.00 1.04
N VAL A 66 -6.00 -31.44 2.17
CA VAL A 66 -4.56 -31.68 2.32
C VAL A 66 -4.25 -32.88 1.44
N VAL A 67 -3.90 -32.61 0.18
CA VAL A 67 -3.29 -33.63 -0.67
C VAL A 67 -1.86 -33.77 -0.17
N SER A 68 -1.60 -34.85 0.55
CA SER A 68 -0.25 -35.32 0.83
C SER A 68 0.43 -35.59 -0.50
N LEU A 69 1.27 -34.65 -0.94
CA LEU A 69 2.23 -34.90 -2.01
C LEU A 69 3.51 -35.40 -1.34
N LEU A 70 3.55 -36.70 -1.07
CA LEU A 70 4.81 -37.45 -0.97
C LEU A 70 5.47 -37.52 -2.35
N GLU A 71 5.72 -36.35 -2.94
CA GLU A 71 6.71 -36.15 -3.99
C GLU A 71 7.52 -34.95 -3.55
N SER A 72 8.43 -35.22 -2.63
CA SER A 72 9.45 -34.28 -2.19
C SER A 72 10.34 -33.93 -3.38
N ASN A 73 10.01 -32.87 -4.10
CA ASN A 73 10.91 -32.31 -5.10
C ASN A 73 12.17 -31.80 -4.40
N GLU A 74 13.34 -32.16 -4.93
CA GLU A 74 14.72 -31.98 -4.43
C GLU A 74 15.15 -30.54 -4.07
N THR A 75 14.24 -29.57 -4.10
CA THR A 75 14.50 -28.16 -3.75
C THR A 75 14.36 -27.85 -2.25
N ASP A 76 14.04 -28.85 -1.42
CA ASP A 76 13.66 -28.70 -0.02
C ASP A 76 14.82 -28.93 0.98
N ILE A 77 16.07 -28.89 0.49
CA ILE A 77 17.30 -29.34 1.19
C ILE A 77 17.85 -28.30 2.18
N SER A 78 17.27 -27.09 2.29
CA SER A 78 17.85 -26.07 3.18
C SER A 78 17.90 -26.59 4.64
N PRO A 79 19.07 -26.57 5.33
CA PRO A 79 19.25 -27.19 6.65
C PRO A 79 18.20 -26.78 7.68
N LYS A 80 17.73 -25.53 7.59
CA LYS A 80 16.64 -24.97 8.38
C LYS A 80 15.34 -25.78 8.34
N TYR A 81 14.92 -26.30 7.19
CA TYR A 81 13.66 -27.05 7.06
C TYR A 81 13.79 -28.50 7.55
N ARG A 82 15.02 -29.03 7.58
CA ARG A 82 15.32 -30.30 8.23
C ARG A 82 15.15 -30.18 9.74
N LEU A 83 15.69 -29.12 10.34
CA LEU A 83 15.55 -28.84 11.77
C LEU A 83 14.07 -28.74 12.21
N PHE A 84 13.23 -28.06 11.42
CA PHE A 84 11.79 -28.00 11.74
C PHE A 84 11.13 -29.38 11.71
N ARG A 85 11.48 -30.24 10.75
CA ARG A 85 10.95 -31.60 10.70
C ARG A 85 11.42 -32.46 11.86
N GLU A 86 12.67 -32.31 12.29
CA GLU A 86 13.20 -32.97 13.49
C GLU A 86 12.45 -32.53 14.77
N GLN A 87 11.94 -31.31 14.80
CA GLN A 87 11.09 -30.78 15.87
C GLN A 87 9.61 -31.18 15.75
N GLY A 88 9.25 -32.06 14.81
CA GLY A 88 7.86 -32.49 14.56
C GLY A 88 7.00 -31.45 13.82
N LEU A 89 7.61 -30.38 13.29
CA LEU A 89 6.91 -29.38 12.50
C LEU A 89 6.91 -29.77 11.01
N HIS A 90 5.83 -29.45 10.32
CA HIS A 90 5.65 -29.77 8.90
C HIS A 90 5.47 -28.50 8.06
N PRO A 91 6.55 -27.83 7.65
CA PRO A 91 6.47 -26.71 6.74
C PRO A 91 5.87 -27.12 5.40
N VAL A 92 4.89 -26.36 4.91
CA VAL A 92 4.24 -26.58 3.61
C VAL A 92 4.24 -25.31 2.78
N ARG A 93 4.31 -25.43 1.46
CA ARG A 93 4.23 -24.27 0.56
C ARG A 93 2.76 -23.90 0.36
N GLN A 94 2.41 -22.67 0.72
CA GLN A 94 1.07 -22.13 0.57
C GLN A 94 1.04 -21.05 -0.52
N LEU A 95 -0.12 -20.78 -1.10
CA LEU A 95 -0.30 -19.61 -1.95
C LEU A 95 -0.22 -18.33 -1.09
N PRO A 96 0.20 -17.19 -1.67
CA PRO A 96 0.35 -15.97 -0.90
C PRO A 96 -1.00 -15.41 -0.44
N SER A 97 -1.09 -15.10 0.85
CA SER A 97 -2.24 -14.42 1.45
C SER A 97 -2.22 -12.91 1.21
N ALA A 98 -1.03 -12.36 0.96
CA ALA A 98 -0.84 -10.96 0.60
C ALA A 98 0.16 -10.79 -0.56
N LEU A 99 -0.05 -9.75 -1.37
CA LEU A 99 0.79 -9.44 -2.52
C LEU A 99 1.25 -7.98 -2.47
N VAL A 100 2.55 -7.74 -2.66
CA VAL A 100 3.08 -6.41 -2.98
C VAL A 100 3.02 -6.24 -4.50
N ILE A 101 1.97 -5.58 -4.97
CA ILE A 101 1.63 -5.55 -6.40
C ILE A 101 2.29 -4.40 -7.17
N GLY A 102 2.85 -3.42 -6.47
CA GLY A 102 3.39 -2.22 -7.09
C GLY A 102 3.92 -1.19 -6.08
N VAL A 103 4.47 -0.08 -6.56
CA VAL A 103 4.75 0.22 -7.98
C VAL A 103 6.23 0.04 -8.32
N LYS A 104 6.54 -0.14 -9.60
CA LYS A 104 7.93 -0.15 -10.07
C LYS A 104 8.61 1.15 -9.63
N LYS A 105 9.77 1.00 -8.95
CA LYS A 105 10.60 2.10 -8.40
C LYS A 105 10.05 2.86 -7.19
N GLY A 106 8.98 2.38 -6.54
CA GLY A 106 8.56 2.92 -5.24
C GLY A 106 8.92 1.95 -4.13
N GLY A 107 10.18 1.77 -3.74
CA GLY A 107 10.54 1.03 -2.52
C GLY A 107 10.15 -0.46 -2.35
N THR A 108 9.47 -1.12 -3.29
CA THR A 108 8.88 -2.47 -3.07
C THR A 108 9.87 -3.53 -2.56
N ARG A 109 11.14 -3.50 -2.99
CA ARG A 109 12.17 -4.41 -2.49
C ARG A 109 12.51 -4.15 -1.03
N ALA A 110 12.70 -2.87 -0.66
CA ALA A 110 12.99 -2.49 0.72
C ALA A 110 11.87 -2.91 1.67
N LEU A 111 10.61 -2.64 1.29
CA LEU A 111 9.46 -3.11 2.05
C LEU A 111 9.49 -4.62 2.29
N LEU A 112 9.74 -5.40 1.24
CA LEU A 112 9.77 -6.86 1.36
C LEU A 112 10.88 -7.32 2.31
N GLU A 113 12.07 -6.73 2.25
CA GLU A 113 13.16 -7.07 3.18
C GLU A 113 12.79 -6.71 4.63
N PHE A 114 12.17 -5.56 4.87
CA PHE A 114 11.74 -5.19 6.22
C PHE A 114 10.66 -6.12 6.77
N ILE A 115 9.66 -6.47 5.96
CA ILE A 115 8.58 -7.39 6.39
C ILE A 115 9.13 -8.79 6.68
N ARG A 116 10.16 -9.26 5.96
CA ARG A 116 10.79 -10.58 6.18
C ARG A 116 11.49 -10.72 7.52
N ILE A 117 11.74 -9.63 8.23
CA ILE A 117 12.29 -9.66 9.59
C ILE A 117 11.26 -10.22 10.59
N HIS A 118 9.96 -10.08 10.30
CA HIS A 118 8.90 -10.56 11.17
C HIS A 118 8.88 -12.11 11.22
N PRO A 119 8.84 -12.73 12.43
CA PRO A 119 8.91 -14.19 12.56
C PRO A 119 7.76 -14.92 11.86
N ASP A 120 6.58 -14.29 11.79
CA ASP A 120 5.40 -14.85 11.16
C ASP A 120 5.27 -14.54 9.67
N VAL A 121 6.31 -14.02 9.02
CA VAL A 121 6.26 -13.75 7.57
C VAL A 121 7.34 -14.51 6.82
N ARG A 122 6.92 -15.18 5.75
CA ARG A 122 7.79 -15.71 4.71
C ARG A 122 7.43 -15.08 3.38
N ALA A 123 8.46 -14.75 2.62
CA ALA A 123 8.26 -14.18 1.28
C ALA A 123 9.08 -14.91 0.23
N ALA A 124 8.51 -15.00 -0.98
CA ALA A 124 9.26 -15.40 -2.17
C ALA A 124 10.44 -14.44 -2.38
N GLY A 125 11.64 -14.98 -2.63
CA GLY A 125 12.86 -14.18 -2.75
C GLY A 125 12.97 -13.42 -4.08
N SER A 126 12.30 -13.90 -5.12
CA SER A 126 12.31 -13.32 -6.47
C SER A 126 10.90 -12.92 -6.92
N GLU A 127 10.84 -12.04 -7.92
CA GLU A 127 9.58 -11.69 -8.60
C GLU A 127 9.14 -12.88 -9.45
N VAL A 128 8.04 -13.53 -9.06
CA VAL A 128 7.59 -14.78 -9.72
C VAL A 128 6.91 -14.52 -11.07
N HIS A 129 6.41 -13.30 -11.27
CA HIS A 129 5.73 -12.90 -12.50
C HIS A 129 4.60 -13.86 -12.91
N PHE A 130 3.81 -14.33 -11.93
CA PHE A 130 2.74 -15.28 -12.20
C PHE A 130 1.54 -14.59 -12.85
N PHE A 131 1.03 -13.51 -12.25
CA PHE A 131 -0.19 -12.87 -12.74
C PHE A 131 -0.03 -12.02 -14.00
N ASP A 132 1.21 -11.78 -14.46
CA ASP A 132 1.53 -11.07 -15.69
C ASP A 132 2.10 -11.97 -16.79
N LYS A 133 3.12 -12.79 -16.53
CA LYS A 133 3.83 -13.57 -17.57
C LYS A 133 3.52 -15.07 -17.54
N ASN A 134 3.45 -15.65 -16.34
CA ASN A 134 3.49 -17.10 -16.15
C ASN A 134 2.14 -17.73 -15.77
N TYR A 135 1.02 -17.01 -15.94
CA TYR A 135 -0.30 -17.47 -15.48
C TYR A 135 -0.71 -18.82 -16.10
N HIS A 136 -0.31 -19.07 -17.34
CA HIS A 136 -0.57 -20.31 -18.07
C HIS A 136 0.05 -21.56 -17.42
N ARG A 137 1.03 -21.40 -16.52
CA ARG A 137 1.68 -22.52 -15.82
C ARG A 137 0.86 -23.08 -14.65
N GLY A 138 -0.24 -22.41 -14.29
CA GLY A 138 -1.17 -22.86 -13.26
C GLY A 138 -0.69 -22.63 -11.82
N PHE A 139 -1.62 -22.79 -10.87
CA PHE A 139 -1.37 -22.49 -9.45
C PHE A 139 -0.40 -23.45 -8.78
N GLN A 140 -0.26 -24.69 -9.25
CA GLN A 140 0.72 -25.63 -8.71
C GLN A 140 2.15 -25.14 -8.97
N TRP A 141 2.41 -24.64 -10.19
CA TRP A 141 3.67 -23.98 -10.52
C TRP A 141 3.87 -22.72 -9.68
N TYR A 142 2.84 -21.90 -9.49
CA TYR A 142 2.97 -20.70 -8.66
C TYR A 142 3.32 -21.04 -7.20
N ARG A 143 2.63 -22.02 -6.62
CA ARG A 143 2.85 -22.49 -5.25
C ARG A 143 4.26 -23.06 -5.03
N SER A 144 4.86 -23.72 -6.02
CA SER A 144 6.21 -24.25 -5.88
C SER A 144 7.28 -23.16 -5.72
N HIS A 145 6.98 -21.92 -6.14
CA HIS A 145 7.87 -20.76 -5.97
C HIS A 145 7.72 -20.09 -4.59
N MET A 146 6.72 -20.46 -3.80
CA MET A 146 6.51 -19.93 -2.45
C MET A 146 7.40 -20.66 -1.44
N PRO A 147 7.99 -19.97 -0.45
CA PRO A 147 8.74 -20.63 0.62
C PRO A 147 7.82 -21.53 1.46
N PRO A 148 8.32 -22.64 2.02
CA PRO A 148 7.58 -23.38 3.04
C PRO A 148 7.30 -22.51 4.28
N THR A 149 6.06 -22.54 4.75
CA THR A 149 5.58 -21.86 5.96
C THR A 149 5.08 -22.86 6.99
N LEU A 150 5.23 -22.49 8.26
CA LEU A 150 4.54 -23.15 9.37
C LEU A 150 3.11 -22.62 9.51
N GLU A 151 2.30 -23.30 10.31
CA GLU A 151 0.99 -22.79 10.73
C GLU A 151 1.12 -21.42 11.40
N GLY A 152 0.18 -20.51 11.13
CA GLY A 152 0.22 -19.12 11.59
C GLY A 152 1.10 -18.18 10.76
N GLN A 153 2.07 -18.67 9.99
CA GLN A 153 2.92 -17.82 9.16
C GLN A 153 2.21 -17.40 7.86
N LEU A 154 2.42 -16.14 7.47
CA LEU A 154 1.94 -15.58 6.21
C LEU A 154 2.95 -15.79 5.09
N THR A 155 2.45 -16.19 3.92
CA THR A 155 3.21 -16.17 2.67
C THR A 155 2.94 -14.88 1.91
N ILE A 156 4.00 -14.17 1.50
CA ILE A 156 3.94 -12.93 0.71
C ILE A 156 4.75 -13.07 -0.59
N GLU A 157 4.25 -12.46 -1.67
CA GLU A 157 4.98 -12.33 -2.93
C GLU A 157 4.99 -10.88 -3.41
N LYS A 158 6.03 -10.47 -4.14
CA LYS A 158 6.23 -9.11 -4.62
C LYS A 158 6.59 -9.09 -6.11
N THR A 159 5.67 -8.60 -6.94
CA THR A 159 5.92 -8.35 -8.37
C THR A 159 5.31 -6.99 -8.74
N PRO A 160 6.13 -5.92 -8.86
CA PRO A 160 5.64 -4.57 -9.05
C PRO A 160 4.92 -4.30 -10.38
N SER A 161 5.11 -5.17 -11.38
CA SER A 161 4.40 -5.08 -12.66
C SER A 161 2.93 -5.47 -12.56
N TYR A 162 2.50 -6.18 -11.50
CA TYR A 162 1.10 -6.56 -11.34
C TYR A 162 0.18 -5.35 -11.32
N PHE A 163 0.58 -4.26 -10.65
CA PHE A 163 -0.25 -3.05 -10.52
C PHE A 163 -0.75 -2.52 -11.87
N ILE A 164 0.08 -2.60 -12.91
CA ILE A 164 -0.23 -2.09 -14.25
C ILE A 164 -0.80 -3.13 -15.21
N THR A 165 -0.62 -4.42 -14.91
CA THR A 165 -1.09 -5.54 -15.73
C THR A 165 -2.61 -5.59 -15.71
N LYS A 166 -3.23 -5.53 -16.90
CA LYS A 166 -4.68 -5.38 -17.06
C LYS A 166 -5.46 -6.58 -16.48
N GLU A 167 -4.93 -7.79 -16.65
CA GLU A 167 -5.58 -9.05 -16.25
C GLU A 167 -5.29 -9.42 -14.80
N ALA A 168 -4.28 -8.82 -14.17
CA ALA A 168 -3.82 -9.20 -12.84
C ALA A 168 -4.92 -9.10 -11.76
N PRO A 169 -5.72 -8.02 -11.65
CA PRO A 169 -6.78 -7.93 -10.64
C PRO A 169 -7.75 -9.12 -10.68
N ARG A 170 -8.24 -9.47 -11.87
CA ARG A 170 -9.16 -10.61 -12.05
C ARG A 170 -8.51 -11.92 -11.67
N ARG A 171 -7.26 -12.15 -12.11
CA ARG A 171 -6.52 -13.39 -11.85
C ARG A 171 -6.22 -13.57 -10.37
N VAL A 172 -5.88 -12.48 -9.65
CA VAL A 172 -5.65 -12.50 -8.20
C VAL A 172 -6.97 -12.79 -7.47
N GLN A 173 -8.08 -12.17 -7.87
CA GLN A 173 -9.39 -12.42 -7.26
C GLN A 173 -9.84 -13.87 -7.45
N MET A 174 -9.58 -14.46 -8.63
CA MET A 174 -9.84 -15.88 -8.90
C MET A 174 -9.00 -16.83 -8.05
N MET A 175 -7.79 -16.42 -7.65
CA MET A 175 -6.97 -17.21 -6.73
C MET A 175 -7.56 -17.18 -5.32
N ASN A 176 -7.81 -15.98 -4.81
CA ASN A 176 -8.39 -15.78 -3.49
C ASN A 176 -9.00 -14.37 -3.41
N PRO A 177 -10.34 -14.24 -3.30
CA PRO A 177 -11.01 -12.95 -3.17
C PRO A 177 -10.58 -12.15 -1.92
N SER A 178 -10.08 -12.84 -0.89
CA SER A 178 -9.66 -12.24 0.39
C SER A 178 -8.19 -11.80 0.41
N THR A 179 -7.44 -11.94 -0.70
CA THR A 179 -6.03 -11.52 -0.77
C THR A 179 -5.87 -10.05 -0.38
N LYS A 180 -4.88 -9.77 0.47
CA LYS A 180 -4.49 -8.39 0.84
C LYS A 180 -3.46 -7.84 -0.14
N LEU A 181 -3.60 -6.58 -0.51
CA LEU A 181 -2.81 -5.96 -1.58
C LEU A 181 -2.04 -4.77 -1.00
N LEU A 182 -0.72 -4.79 -1.18
CA LEU A 182 0.17 -3.71 -0.75
C LEU A 182 0.65 -2.96 -1.98
N VAL A 183 0.52 -1.64 -1.96
CA VAL A 183 0.97 -0.73 -3.01
C VAL A 183 1.92 0.29 -2.40
N VAL A 184 3.20 0.14 -2.71
CA VAL A 184 4.23 1.10 -2.30
C VAL A 184 4.31 2.19 -3.35
N VAL A 185 3.82 3.36 -3.00
CA VAL A 185 3.76 4.53 -3.87
C VAL A 185 4.92 5.47 -3.57
N ARG A 186 5.34 6.20 -4.59
CA ARG A 186 6.37 7.24 -4.53
C ARG A 186 5.88 8.45 -5.31
N ASP A 187 6.40 9.63 -5.00
CA ASP A 187 6.20 10.81 -5.84
C ASP A 187 6.40 10.46 -7.34
N PRO A 188 5.41 10.70 -8.22
CA PRO A 188 5.45 10.26 -9.62
C PRO A 188 6.64 10.81 -10.41
N VAL A 189 7.13 12.01 -10.09
CA VAL A 189 8.27 12.65 -10.76
C VAL A 189 9.55 11.91 -10.41
N THR A 190 9.84 11.77 -9.10
CA THR A 190 11.04 11.07 -8.65
C THR A 190 11.02 9.59 -9.03
N ARG A 191 9.84 8.96 -9.06
CA ARG A 191 9.63 7.60 -9.55
C ARG A 191 9.97 7.48 -11.04
N ALA A 192 9.53 8.43 -11.87
CA ALA A 192 9.83 8.45 -13.30
C ALA A 192 11.33 8.64 -13.56
N ILE A 193 11.98 9.56 -12.84
CA ILE A 193 13.44 9.76 -12.89
C ILE A 193 14.17 8.46 -12.51
N SER A 194 13.77 7.80 -11.41
CA SER A 194 14.38 6.53 -10.99
C SER A 194 14.22 5.40 -12.03
N ASP A 195 13.09 5.37 -12.73
CA ASP A 195 12.82 4.41 -13.81
C ASP A 195 13.74 4.66 -15.01
N TYR A 196 13.86 5.93 -15.40
CA TYR A 196 14.79 6.39 -16.42
C TYR A 196 16.24 6.06 -16.06
N THR A 197 16.70 6.39 -14.85
CA THR A 197 18.08 6.13 -14.41
C THR A 197 18.43 4.65 -14.49
N GLN A 198 17.48 3.76 -14.12
CA GLN A 198 17.69 2.31 -14.25
C GLN A 198 17.76 1.85 -15.72
N ALA A 199 17.04 2.49 -16.63
CA ALA A 199 17.11 2.19 -18.04
C ALA A 199 18.43 2.71 -18.66
N ALA A 200 18.80 3.96 -18.35
CA ALA A 200 20.03 4.60 -18.80
C ALA A 200 21.28 3.86 -18.30
N SER A 201 21.28 3.33 -17.07
CA SER A 201 22.40 2.53 -16.56
C SER A 201 22.65 1.23 -17.34
N LYS A 202 21.69 0.80 -18.18
CA LYS A 202 21.81 -0.38 -19.04
C LYS A 202 22.02 -0.02 -20.52
N LYS A 203 21.89 1.26 -20.88
CA LYS A 203 21.93 1.77 -22.25
C LYS A 203 22.74 3.06 -22.28
N PRO A 204 24.06 2.98 -22.52
CA PRO A 204 24.96 4.13 -22.47
C PRO A 204 24.58 5.27 -23.45
N GLU A 205 24.00 4.94 -24.60
CA GLU A 205 23.61 5.91 -25.64
C GLU A 205 22.17 6.45 -25.47
N MET A 206 21.62 6.38 -24.27
CA MET A 206 20.25 6.84 -24.00
C MET A 206 20.20 8.38 -23.94
N LYS A 207 19.24 8.97 -24.66
CA LYS A 207 18.90 10.39 -24.58
C LYS A 207 18.63 10.83 -23.14
N THR A 208 18.76 12.13 -22.87
CA THR A 208 18.53 12.66 -21.52
C THR A 208 17.07 12.49 -21.08
N PHE A 209 16.81 12.63 -19.78
CA PHE A 209 15.45 12.54 -19.25
C PHE A 209 14.57 13.64 -19.87
N GLU A 210 15.09 14.85 -19.93
CA GLU A 210 14.43 16.05 -20.46
C GLU A 210 14.10 15.90 -21.94
N GLU A 211 14.98 15.29 -22.73
CA GLU A 211 14.72 15.02 -24.16
C GLU A 211 13.61 13.98 -24.39
N MET A 212 13.38 13.08 -23.44
CA MET A 212 12.38 12.01 -23.58
C MET A 212 11.06 12.28 -22.89
N VAL A 213 11.02 13.19 -21.92
CA VAL A 213 9.79 13.47 -21.15
C VAL A 213 8.81 14.37 -21.92
N PHE A 214 9.30 15.15 -22.89
CA PHE A 214 8.48 16.07 -23.68
C PHE A 214 8.25 15.55 -25.11
N ILE A 215 7.07 15.82 -25.66
CA ILE A 215 6.76 15.55 -27.06
C ILE A 215 7.75 16.32 -27.94
N ASN A 216 8.35 15.64 -28.92
CA ASN A 216 9.39 16.18 -29.81
C ASN A 216 10.68 16.64 -29.10
N GLY A 217 10.87 16.33 -27.81
CA GLY A 217 12.08 16.65 -27.05
C GLY A 217 12.31 18.14 -26.76
N THR A 218 11.33 19.00 -27.03
CA THR A 218 11.42 20.42 -26.68
C THR A 218 11.16 20.60 -25.19
N VAL A 219 12.21 20.93 -24.43
CA VAL A 219 12.13 21.13 -22.98
C VAL A 219 11.11 22.20 -22.62
N GLY A 220 10.20 21.88 -21.67
CA GLY A 220 9.14 22.79 -21.24
C GLY A 220 7.89 22.78 -22.12
N SER A 221 7.85 21.94 -23.17
CA SER A 221 6.65 21.73 -23.99
C SER A 221 5.70 20.70 -23.35
N ILE A 222 4.83 20.08 -24.14
CA ILE A 222 3.83 19.12 -23.66
C ILE A 222 4.52 17.84 -23.20
N VAL A 223 4.21 17.36 -22.00
CA VAL A 223 4.72 16.09 -21.46
C VAL A 223 4.16 14.90 -22.24
N ASP A 224 5.03 14.00 -22.69
CA ASP A 224 4.64 12.74 -23.32
C ASP A 224 4.10 11.76 -22.27
N THR A 225 2.77 11.74 -22.11
CA THR A 225 2.08 10.82 -21.21
C THR A 225 2.05 9.36 -21.70
N SER A 226 2.48 9.11 -22.94
CA SER A 226 2.63 7.75 -23.49
C SER A 226 3.95 7.11 -23.08
N TRP A 227 4.96 7.92 -22.77
CA TRP A 227 6.28 7.47 -22.34
C TRP A 227 6.18 6.66 -21.04
N GLY A 228 6.82 5.49 -21.00
CA GLY A 228 6.69 4.51 -19.92
C GLY A 228 6.83 5.11 -18.51
N PRO A 229 7.93 5.80 -18.20
CA PRO A 229 8.13 6.43 -16.90
C PRO A 229 7.01 7.41 -16.48
N VAL A 230 6.48 8.21 -17.39
CA VAL A 230 5.35 9.12 -17.07
C VAL A 230 4.06 8.32 -16.93
N LYS A 231 3.77 7.45 -17.90
CA LYS A 231 2.57 6.62 -17.96
C LYS A 231 2.38 5.75 -16.71
N LEU A 232 3.46 5.22 -16.15
CA LEU A 232 3.45 4.40 -14.94
C LEU A 232 3.19 5.21 -13.66
N GLY A 233 3.49 6.51 -13.66
CA GLY A 233 3.21 7.44 -12.55
C GLY A 233 1.74 7.85 -12.42
N LEU A 234 0.90 7.55 -13.41
CA LEU A 234 -0.54 7.84 -13.40
C LEU A 234 -1.31 6.81 -12.56
N TYR A 235 -1.06 6.74 -11.26
CA TYR A 235 -1.54 5.66 -10.38
C TYR A 235 -3.06 5.47 -10.40
N TYR A 236 -3.85 6.55 -10.46
CA TYR A 236 -5.31 6.50 -10.50
C TYR A 236 -5.84 5.61 -11.64
N LYS A 237 -5.17 5.61 -12.80
CA LYS A 237 -5.55 4.85 -13.99
C LYS A 237 -5.48 3.34 -13.77
N TYR A 238 -4.54 2.91 -12.94
CA TYR A 238 -4.35 1.50 -12.61
C TYR A 238 -5.18 1.11 -11.41
N LEU A 239 -5.22 1.97 -10.38
CA LEU A 239 -6.02 1.75 -9.17
C LEU A 239 -7.50 1.52 -9.50
N THR A 240 -8.08 2.31 -10.40
CA THR A 240 -9.48 2.13 -10.84
C THR A 240 -9.77 0.75 -11.43
N ARG A 241 -8.76 0.01 -11.93
CA ARG A 241 -8.93 -1.38 -12.38
C ARG A 241 -8.96 -2.34 -11.20
N TRP A 242 -8.08 -2.15 -10.23
CA TRP A 242 -8.04 -2.97 -9.01
C TRP A 242 -9.33 -2.83 -8.20
N LEU A 243 -9.87 -1.61 -8.09
CA LEU A 243 -11.10 -1.33 -7.36
C LEU A 243 -12.37 -1.96 -7.97
N LYS A 244 -12.31 -2.48 -9.20
CA LYS A 244 -13.41 -3.28 -9.78
C LYS A 244 -13.48 -4.70 -9.19
N PHE A 245 -12.40 -5.19 -8.60
CA PHE A 245 -12.27 -6.56 -8.11
C PHE A 245 -12.03 -6.64 -6.60
N PHE A 246 -11.43 -5.60 -6.01
CA PHE A 246 -11.11 -5.56 -4.58
C PHE A 246 -11.66 -4.29 -3.94
N PRO A 247 -12.28 -4.39 -2.74
CA PRO A 247 -12.65 -3.21 -1.97
C PRO A 247 -11.39 -2.48 -1.50
N LEU A 248 -11.50 -1.16 -1.32
CA LEU A 248 -10.38 -0.33 -0.86
C LEU A 248 -9.81 -0.82 0.49
N SER A 249 -10.63 -1.42 1.36
CA SER A 249 -10.22 -2.00 2.64
C SER A 249 -9.27 -3.21 2.54
N GLN A 250 -9.08 -3.78 1.35
CA GLN A 250 -8.08 -4.80 1.08
C GLN A 250 -6.77 -4.24 0.49
N LEU A 251 -6.72 -2.94 0.20
CA LEU A 251 -5.55 -2.27 -0.34
C LEU A 251 -4.90 -1.40 0.75
N LEU A 252 -3.61 -1.59 0.97
CA LEU A 252 -2.78 -0.72 1.81
C LEU A 252 -1.81 0.05 0.93
N PHE A 253 -1.83 1.39 1.03
CA PHE A 253 -0.89 2.27 0.35
C PHE A 253 0.21 2.68 1.32
N ILE A 254 1.46 2.48 0.90
CA ILE A 254 2.66 2.75 1.70
C ILE A 254 3.46 3.83 0.99
N SER A 255 3.86 4.88 1.70
CA SER A 255 4.78 5.89 1.15
C SER A 255 6.22 5.38 1.25
N ASP A 256 6.96 5.45 0.15
CA ASP A 256 8.43 5.38 0.11
C ASP A 256 9.06 6.70 0.59
#